data_AF-A0A6P4YYI8-F1
#
_entry.id   AF-A0A6P4YYI8-F1
#
_cell.length_a   1.000
_cell.length_b   1.000
_cell.length_c   1.000
_cell.angle_alpha   90.00
_cell.angle_beta   90.00
_cell.angle_gamma   90.00
#
_symmetry.space_group_name_H-M   'P 1'
#
loop_
_entity.id
_entity.type
_entity.pdbx_description
1 polymer ?
#
loop_
_entity_poly.entity_id
_entity_poly.type
_entity_poly.pdbx_seq_one_letter_code
_entity_poly.pdbx_strand_id
1 'polypeptide(L)'
;MQNPQDKWTLREQLCLASAVLRSGDQNWVSVSRAVKPLAEPGLQRPPDFYSQKNCASQYSTLLEQVEAPKRKRGNQGEVESHCEMIARKLTMERIEELKRLVRIDQQNYRRLKAELIKVKSGELDHQLKDMWNEIQAKKKASEEALEAQRRAQEEAEAAKAATQGPVFCIPEVTTGRY
;
A
#
# COMPACT_ATOMS: atom_id res chain seq x y z
N MET A 1 -8.91 -12.38 -2.50
CA MET A 1 -8.27 -11.21 -1.86
C MET A 1 -8.09 -10.17 -2.96
N GLN A 2 -8.89 -9.09 -2.98
CA GLN A 2 -8.75 -8.02 -4.00
C GLN A 2 -7.49 -7.19 -3.70
N ASN A 3 -6.71 -6.86 -4.72
CA ASN A 3 -5.54 -5.99 -4.58
C ASN A 3 -6.00 -4.59 -4.11
N PRO A 4 -5.33 -3.91 -3.16
CA PRO A 4 -5.70 -2.55 -2.76
C PRO A 4 -5.78 -1.56 -3.93
N GLN A 5 -5.00 -1.80 -4.99
CA GLN A 5 -5.01 -1.02 -6.25
C GLN A 5 -6.25 -1.27 -7.13
N ASP A 6 -7.04 -2.30 -6.84
CA ASP A 6 -8.29 -2.61 -7.54
C ASP A 6 -9.52 -2.08 -6.79
N LYS A 7 -9.34 -1.57 -5.57
CA LYS A 7 -10.43 -1.04 -4.76
C LYS A 7 -10.80 0.38 -5.20
N TRP A 8 -12.10 0.61 -5.36
CA TRP A 8 -12.65 1.95 -5.58
C TRP A 8 -12.57 2.77 -4.29
N THR A 9 -12.02 3.98 -4.41
CA THR A 9 -12.01 4.99 -3.36
C THR A 9 -13.37 5.65 -3.22
N LEU A 10 -13.62 6.31 -2.09
CA LEU A 10 -14.86 7.02 -1.84
C LEU A 10 -15.11 8.15 -2.86
N ARG A 11 -14.05 8.85 -3.29
CA ARG A 11 -14.14 9.84 -4.39
C ARG A 11 -14.64 9.20 -5.68
N GLU A 12 -14.04 8.08 -6.09
CA GLU A 12 -14.39 7.43 -7.35
C GLU A 12 -15.81 6.84 -7.30
N GLN A 13 -16.21 6.26 -6.17
CA GLN A 13 -17.57 5.79 -5.93
C GLN A 13 -18.58 6.95 -6.02
N LEU A 14 -18.27 8.10 -5.40
CA LEU A 14 -19.11 9.29 -5.48
C LEU A 14 -19.19 9.83 -6.92
N CYS A 15 -18.07 9.84 -7.66
CA CYS A 15 -18.05 10.25 -9.06
C CYS A 15 -18.91 9.32 -9.93
N LEU A 16 -18.83 8.00 -9.71
CA LEU A 16 -19.66 7.00 -10.37
C LEU A 16 -21.14 7.23 -10.08
N ALA A 17 -21.53 7.34 -8.81
CA ALA A 17 -22.91 7.58 -8.41
C ALA A 17 -23.45 8.89 -9.00
N SER A 18 -22.65 9.96 -8.99
CA SER A 18 -23.01 11.25 -9.58
C SER A 18 -23.18 11.18 -11.10
N ALA A 19 -22.36 10.38 -11.79
CA ALA A 19 -22.48 10.19 -13.24
C ALA A 19 -23.72 9.40 -13.61
N VAL A 20 -24.06 8.37 -12.83
CA VAL A 20 -25.30 7.59 -12.97
C VAL A 20 -26.53 8.47 -12.69
N LEU A 21 -26.50 9.32 -11.66
CA LEU A 21 -27.60 10.24 -11.37
C LEU A 21 -27.92 11.17 -12.55
N ARG A 22 -26.90 11.59 -13.33
CA ARG A 22 -27.09 12.47 -14.49
C ARG A 22 -27.51 11.74 -15.77
N SER A 23 -26.98 10.53 -16.01
CA SER A 23 -27.08 9.86 -17.32
C SER A 23 -27.90 8.56 -17.30
N GLY A 24 -28.32 8.13 -16.11
CA GLY A 24 -28.96 6.84 -15.87
C GLY A 24 -27.98 5.66 -15.80
N ASP A 25 -28.44 4.56 -15.21
CA ASP A 25 -27.71 3.29 -15.07
C ASP A 25 -27.88 2.36 -16.28
N GLN A 26 -28.44 2.85 -17.38
CA GLN A 26 -28.49 2.16 -18.67
C GLN A 26 -27.46 2.70 -19.67
N ASN A 27 -26.85 3.86 -19.39
CA ASN A 27 -25.92 4.55 -20.29
C ASN A 27 -24.46 4.47 -19.79
N TRP A 28 -23.96 3.24 -19.66
CA TRP A 28 -22.64 2.97 -19.12
C TRP A 28 -21.48 3.58 -19.93
N VAL A 29 -21.69 3.83 -21.23
CA VAL A 29 -20.74 4.54 -22.10
C VAL A 29 -20.52 5.97 -21.58
N SER A 30 -21.62 6.70 -21.33
CA SER A 30 -21.55 8.09 -20.85
C SER A 30 -21.02 8.15 -19.41
N VAL A 31 -21.45 7.22 -18.56
CA VAL A 31 -20.96 7.10 -17.18
C VAL A 31 -19.45 6.88 -17.15
N SER A 32 -18.93 5.90 -17.90
CA SER A 32 -17.50 5.61 -17.99
C SER A 32 -16.68 6.82 -18.43
N ARG A 33 -17.14 7.54 -19.47
CA ARG A 33 -16.48 8.76 -19.97
C ARG A 33 -16.49 9.89 -18.95
N ALA A 34 -17.54 10.01 -18.14
CA ALA A 34 -17.64 11.04 -17.10
C ALA A 34 -16.78 10.75 -15.87
N VAL A 35 -16.56 9.48 -15.52
CA VAL A 35 -15.77 9.09 -14.34
C VAL A 35 -14.27 9.18 -14.59
N LYS A 36 -13.79 8.79 -15.78
CA LYS A 36 -12.35 8.73 -16.11
C LYS A 36 -11.56 10.01 -15.77
N PRO A 37 -12.03 11.23 -16.12
CA PRO A 37 -11.30 12.46 -15.81
C PRO A 37 -11.28 12.82 -14.33
N LEU A 38 -12.18 12.22 -13.53
CA LEU A 38 -12.34 12.51 -12.10
C LEU A 38 -11.56 11.55 -11.19
N ALA A 39 -10.75 10.67 -11.79
CA ALA A 39 -9.84 9.77 -11.09
C ALA A 39 -8.99 10.51 -10.03
N GLU A 40 -8.69 9.82 -8.91
CA GLU A 40 -7.85 10.41 -7.86
C GLU A 40 -6.47 10.81 -8.44
N PRO A 41 -6.05 12.08 -8.31
CA PRO A 41 -4.72 12.52 -8.73
C PRO A 41 -3.62 11.71 -8.04
N GLY A 42 -2.64 11.25 -8.82
CA GLY A 42 -1.51 10.47 -8.31
C GLY A 42 -1.77 8.97 -8.15
N LEU A 43 -2.97 8.48 -8.45
CA LEU A 43 -3.27 7.04 -8.45
C LEU A 43 -3.33 6.51 -9.89
N GLN A 44 -2.32 5.73 -10.28
CA GLN A 44 -2.27 5.15 -11.62
C GLN A 44 -3.19 3.92 -11.69
N ARG A 45 -4.37 4.10 -12.31
CA ARG A 45 -5.34 3.01 -12.52
C ARG A 45 -5.05 2.26 -13.82
N PRO A 46 -5.37 0.94 -13.89
CA PRO A 46 -5.37 0.21 -15.15
C PRO A 46 -6.28 0.88 -16.22
N PRO A 47 -5.95 0.78 -17.52
CA PRO A 47 -6.71 1.45 -18.59
C PRO A 47 -8.20 1.06 -18.65
N ASP A 48 -8.53 -0.16 -18.24
CA ASP A 48 -9.86 -0.75 -18.21
C ASP A 48 -10.57 -0.60 -16.86
N PHE A 49 -9.93 0.02 -15.85
CA PHE A 49 -10.47 0.18 -14.51
C PHE A 49 -11.85 0.84 -14.52
N TYR A 50 -12.00 1.94 -15.27
CA TYR A 50 -13.27 2.65 -15.47
C TYR A 50 -14.02 2.18 -16.73
N SER A 51 -13.85 0.92 -17.16
CA SER A 51 -14.64 0.37 -18.26
C SER A 51 -16.14 0.37 -17.94
N GLN A 52 -16.97 0.31 -18.97
CA GLN A 52 -18.43 0.26 -18.83
C GLN A 52 -18.85 -0.89 -17.91
N LYS A 53 -18.26 -2.08 -18.12
CA LYS A 53 -18.48 -3.28 -17.32
C LYS A 53 -18.11 -3.06 -15.85
N ASN A 54 -16.95 -2.45 -15.58
CA ASN A 54 -16.51 -2.22 -14.21
C ASN A 54 -17.34 -1.14 -13.50
N CYS A 55 -17.77 -0.09 -14.22
CA CYS A 55 -18.69 0.92 -13.70
C CYS A 55 -20.03 0.29 -13.31
N ALA A 56 -20.60 -0.55 -14.20
CA ALA A 56 -21.85 -1.25 -13.94
C ALA A 56 -21.72 -2.19 -12.73
N SER A 57 -20.68 -3.03 -12.71
CA SER A 57 -20.40 -3.94 -11.61
C SER A 57 -20.25 -3.22 -10.27
N GLN A 58 -19.48 -2.12 -10.25
CA GLN A 58 -19.27 -1.36 -9.02
C GLN A 58 -20.56 -0.67 -8.55
N TYR A 59 -21.37 -0.16 -9.48
CA TYR A 59 -22.64 0.47 -9.13
C TYR A 59 -23.65 -0.54 -8.57
N SER A 60 -23.69 -1.77 -9.09
CA SER A 60 -24.48 -2.87 -8.50
C SER A 60 -24.08 -3.13 -7.04
N THR A 61 -22.79 -3.15 -6.73
CA THR A 61 -22.31 -3.27 -5.35
C THR A 61 -22.76 -2.09 -4.47
N LEU A 62 -22.84 -0.87 -5.01
CA LEU A 62 -23.35 0.29 -4.26
C LEU A 62 -24.85 0.18 -3.99
N LEU A 63 -25.63 -0.36 -4.93
CA LEU A 63 -27.06 -0.63 -4.75
C LEU A 63 -27.31 -1.66 -3.64
N GLU A 64 -26.50 -2.71 -3.56
CA GLU A 64 -26.59 -3.72 -2.49
C GLU A 64 -26.32 -3.14 -1.09
N GLN A 65 -25.51 -2.09 -1.00
CA GLN A 65 -25.13 -1.43 0.25
C GLN A 65 -26.14 -0.38 0.75
N VAL A 66 -27.16 -0.07 -0.05
CA VAL A 66 -28.22 0.87 0.31
C VAL A 66 -29.52 0.08 0.45
N GLU A 67 -29.94 -0.18 1.69
CA GLU A 67 -31.24 -0.81 1.94
C GLU A 67 -32.38 0.05 1.37
N ALA A 68 -33.29 -0.62 0.66
CA ALA A 68 -34.45 0.04 0.04
C ALA A 68 -35.23 0.86 1.08
N PRO A 69 -35.66 2.09 0.75
CA PRO A 69 -36.34 2.95 1.70
C PRO A 69 -37.63 2.29 2.19
N LYS A 70 -37.69 1.93 3.49
CA LYS A 70 -38.92 1.48 4.14
C LYS A 70 -39.96 2.60 4.03
N ARG A 71 -40.93 2.42 3.13
CA ARG A 71 -42.08 3.31 2.96
C ARG A 71 -42.77 3.55 4.30
N LYS A 72 -42.68 4.76 4.86
CA LYS A 72 -43.64 5.24 5.85
C LYS A 72 -44.90 5.68 5.11
N ARG A 73 -46.01 4.98 5.39
CA ARG A 73 -47.36 5.31 4.91
C ARG A 73 -47.72 6.70 5.47
N GLY A 74 -47.69 7.75 4.65
CA GLY A 74 -48.20 9.07 5.05
C GLY A 74 -47.57 10.32 4.47
N ASN A 75 -46.48 10.27 3.70
CA ASN A 75 -45.93 11.48 3.07
C ASN A 75 -45.99 11.36 1.54
N GLN A 76 -46.81 12.19 0.91
CA GLN A 76 -46.91 12.36 -0.54
C GLN A 76 -45.76 13.24 -1.05
N GLY A 77 -44.54 12.91 -0.61
CA GLY A 77 -43.29 13.46 -1.13
C GLY A 77 -42.68 12.49 -2.14
N GLU A 78 -42.00 13.02 -3.14
CA GLU A 78 -41.27 12.26 -4.15
C GLU A 78 -40.42 11.17 -3.47
N VAL A 79 -40.69 9.91 -3.80
CA VAL A 79 -39.93 8.79 -3.23
C VAL A 79 -38.53 8.90 -3.81
N GLU A 80 -37.58 9.27 -2.96
CA GLU A 80 -36.18 9.39 -3.33
C GLU A 80 -35.71 8.12 -4.06
N SER A 81 -35.09 8.31 -5.22
CA SER A 81 -34.57 7.22 -6.02
C SER A 81 -33.33 6.60 -5.36
N HIS A 82 -33.09 5.31 -5.58
CA HIS A 82 -31.89 4.63 -5.06
C HIS A 82 -30.59 5.33 -5.49
N CYS A 83 -30.55 5.91 -6.69
CA CYS A 83 -29.38 6.66 -7.16
C CYS A 83 -29.14 7.95 -6.35
N GLU A 84 -30.20 8.63 -5.92
CA GLU A 84 -30.13 9.82 -5.08
C GLU A 84 -29.67 9.46 -3.66
N MET A 85 -30.20 8.35 -3.11
CA MET A 85 -29.80 7.86 -1.79
C MET A 85 -28.31 7.50 -1.74
N ILE A 86 -27.81 6.79 -2.76
CA ILE A 86 -26.38 6.46 -2.88
C ILE A 86 -25.55 7.74 -2.96
N ALA A 87 -25.91 8.68 -3.85
CA ALA A 87 -25.16 9.91 -4.04
C ALA A 87 -25.11 10.75 -2.76
N ARG A 88 -26.23 10.87 -2.02
CA ARG A 88 -26.30 11.59 -0.75
C ARG A 88 -25.42 10.95 0.31
N LYS A 89 -25.52 9.63 0.49
CA LYS A 89 -24.70 8.86 1.46
C LYS A 89 -23.21 9.06 1.18
N LEU A 90 -22.77 8.82 -0.06
CA LEU A 90 -21.37 8.96 -0.44
C LEU A 90 -20.88 10.41 -0.32
N THR A 91 -21.76 11.40 -0.56
CA THR A 91 -21.42 12.82 -0.35
C THR A 91 -21.14 13.10 1.12
N MET A 92 -21.99 12.63 2.04
CA MET A 92 -21.76 12.78 3.48
C MET A 92 -20.47 12.10 3.92
N GLU A 93 -20.26 10.85 3.50
CA GLU A 93 -19.03 10.11 3.82
C GLU A 93 -17.79 10.86 3.29
N ARG A 94 -17.84 11.40 2.07
CA ARG A 94 -16.71 12.14 1.49
C ARG A 94 -16.44 13.45 2.21
N ILE A 95 -17.48 14.14 2.67
CA ILE A 95 -17.34 15.33 3.51
C ILE A 95 -16.60 14.97 4.81
N GLU A 96 -16.99 13.89 5.48
CA GLU A 96 -16.33 13.46 6.72
C GLU A 96 -14.89 12.98 6.47
N GLU A 97 -14.64 12.26 5.36
CA GLU A 97 -13.29 11.89 4.95
C GLU A 97 -12.41 13.13 4.73
N LEU A 98 -12.90 14.13 4.00
CA LEU A 98 -12.16 15.37 3.74
C LEU A 98 -11.89 16.14 5.04
N LYS A 99 -12.88 16.25 5.94
CA LYS A 99 -12.68 16.85 7.26
C LYS A 99 -11.59 16.13 8.06
N ARG A 100 -11.56 14.80 8.02
CA ARG A 100 -10.53 13.99 8.68
C ARG A 100 -9.15 14.23 8.07
N LEU A 101 -9.04 14.22 6.74
CA LEU A 101 -7.78 14.49 6.03
C LEU A 101 -7.22 15.88 6.37
N VAL A 102 -8.08 16.91 6.34
CA VAL A 102 -7.68 18.28 6.73
C VAL A 102 -7.13 18.33 8.16
N ARG A 103 -7.78 17.64 9.11
CA ARG A 103 -7.30 17.59 10.51
C ARG A 103 -5.92 16.93 10.62
N ILE A 104 -5.73 15.81 9.92
CA ILE A 104 -4.44 15.08 9.91
C ILE A 104 -3.34 15.94 9.29
N ASP A 105 -3.61 16.57 8.15
CA ASP A 105 -2.64 17.43 7.47
C ASP A 105 -2.26 18.64 8.33
N GLN A 106 -3.22 19.25 9.03
CA GLN A 106 -2.94 20.32 9.98
C GLN A 106 -2.06 19.84 11.15
N GLN A 107 -2.34 18.65 11.70
CA GLN A 107 -1.53 18.08 12.77
C GLN A 107 -0.10 17.77 12.30
N ASN A 108 0.03 17.16 11.12
CA ASN A 108 1.32 16.86 10.50
C ASN A 108 2.12 18.14 10.23
N TYR A 109 1.48 19.17 9.69
CA TYR A 109 2.12 20.46 9.47
C TYR A 109 2.64 21.07 10.78
N ARG A 110 1.82 21.08 11.85
CA ARG A 110 2.24 21.61 13.15
C ARG A 110 3.43 20.84 13.73
N ARG A 111 3.39 19.50 13.65
CA ARG A 111 4.49 18.64 14.09
C ARG A 111 5.77 18.93 13.31
N LEU A 112 5.70 18.87 11.97
CA LEU A 112 6.85 19.11 11.10
C LEU A 112 7.41 20.53 11.27
N LYS A 113 6.56 21.54 11.47
CA LYS A 113 6.99 22.90 11.76
C LYS A 113 7.73 23.00 13.09
N ALA A 114 7.25 22.31 14.13
CA ALA A 114 7.93 22.28 15.43
C ALA A 114 9.29 21.58 15.32
N GLU A 115 9.37 20.43 14.63
CA GLU A 115 10.62 19.73 14.34
C GLU A 115 11.59 20.62 13.55
N LEU A 116 11.11 21.30 12.51
CA LEU A 116 11.90 22.24 11.72
C LEU A 116 12.50 23.35 12.58
N ILE A 117 11.74 23.90 13.53
CA ILE A 117 12.22 24.95 14.45
C ILE A 117 13.36 24.40 15.31
N LYS A 118 13.20 23.22 15.91
CA LYS A 118 14.23 22.58 16.74
C LYS A 118 15.53 22.32 15.99
N VAL A 119 15.41 21.89 14.74
CA VAL A 119 16.57 21.67 13.87
C VAL A 119 17.22 23.01 13.52
N LYS A 120 16.44 24.02 13.13
CA LYS A 120 16.98 25.34 12.74
C LYS A 120 17.58 26.14 13.89
N SER A 121 17.09 25.95 15.12
CA SER A 121 17.65 26.61 16.31
C SER A 121 18.92 25.95 16.82
N GLY A 122 19.30 24.78 16.27
CA GLY A 122 20.41 23.97 16.79
C GLY A 122 20.10 23.29 18.13
N GLU A 123 18.83 23.26 18.57
CA GLU A 123 18.43 22.65 19.84
C GLU A 123 18.87 21.18 19.92
N LEU A 124 18.90 20.49 18.79
CA LEU A 124 19.26 19.07 18.68
C LEU A 124 20.75 18.83 18.40
N ASP A 125 21.57 19.87 18.24
CA ASP A 125 22.97 19.71 17.81
C ASP A 125 23.82 18.93 18.81
N HIS A 126 23.47 19.02 20.10
CA HIS A 126 24.14 18.24 21.16
C HIS A 126 24.02 16.72 20.95
N GLN A 127 22.93 16.26 20.33
CA GLN A 127 22.69 14.83 20.08
C GLN A 127 23.50 14.30 18.90
N LEU A 128 24.00 15.18 18.01
CA LEU A 128 24.76 14.77 16.83
C LEU A 128 26.05 14.04 17.22
N LYS A 129 26.69 14.46 18.32
CA LYS A 129 27.92 13.83 18.79
C LYS A 129 27.67 12.40 19.26
N ASP A 130 26.59 12.18 19.98
CA ASP A 130 26.19 10.87 20.48
C ASP A 130 25.80 9.94 19.33
N MET A 131 24.99 10.45 18.38
CA MET A 131 24.62 9.71 17.17
C MET A 131 25.86 9.31 16.35
N TRP A 132 26.84 10.21 16.21
CA TRP A 132 28.09 9.90 15.52
C TRP A 132 28.86 8.79 16.22
N ASN A 133 29.01 8.86 17.54
CA ASN A 133 29.69 7.85 18.32
C ASN A 133 28.99 6.48 18.20
N GLU A 134 27.66 6.45 18.21
CA GLU A 134 26.88 5.23 18.03
C GLU A 134 27.09 4.61 16.64
N ILE A 135 27.11 5.43 15.58
CA ILE A 135 27.39 4.96 14.20
C ILE A 135 28.79 4.35 14.12
N GLN A 136 29.79 4.99 14.72
CA GLN A 136 31.17 4.46 14.74
C GLN A 136 31.25 3.14 15.49
N ALA A 137 30.60 3.03 16.66
CA ALA A 137 30.56 1.80 17.43
C ALA A 137 29.89 0.65 16.65
N LYS A 138 28.76 0.94 15.97
CA LYS A 138 28.06 -0.04 15.13
C LYS A 138 28.91 -0.51 13.94
N LYS A 139 29.61 0.40 13.27
CA LYS A 139 30.54 0.04 12.18
C LYS A 139 31.65 -0.89 12.68
N LYS A 140 32.31 -0.50 13.77
CA LYS A 140 33.37 -1.29 14.37
C LYS A 140 32.89 -2.70 14.74
N ALA A 141 31.74 -2.81 15.41
CA ALA A 141 31.16 -4.09 15.78
C ALA A 141 30.79 -4.95 14.55
N SER A 142 30.31 -4.34 13.47
CA SER A 142 30.01 -5.03 12.22
C SER A 142 31.27 -5.55 11.51
N GLU A 143 32.35 -4.76 11.52
CA GLU A 143 33.64 -5.16 10.96
C GLU A 143 34.25 -6.31 11.77
N GLU A 144 34.27 -6.19 13.10
CA GLU A 144 34.72 -7.24 14.02
C GLU A 144 33.91 -8.54 13.85
N ALA A 145 32.58 -8.45 13.67
CA ALA A 145 31.73 -9.61 13.42
C ALA A 145 32.04 -10.30 12.07
N LEU A 146 32.30 -9.52 11.02
CA LEU A 146 32.66 -10.04 9.70
C LEU A 146 34.03 -10.72 9.74
N GLU A 147 35.01 -10.12 10.42
CA GLU A 147 36.34 -10.73 10.60
C GLU A 147 36.27 -12.02 11.43
N ALA A 148 35.49 -12.02 12.51
CA ALA A 148 35.28 -13.21 13.32
C ALA A 148 34.60 -14.33 12.51
N GLN A 149 33.62 -13.98 11.67
CA GLN A 149 32.97 -14.93 10.77
C GLN A 149 33.97 -15.49 9.75
N ARG A 150 34.83 -14.65 9.16
CA ARG A 150 35.85 -15.10 8.21
C ARG A 150 36.86 -16.04 8.86
N ARG A 151 37.36 -15.70 10.06
CA ARG A 151 38.27 -16.57 10.83
C ARG A 151 37.63 -17.90 11.18
N ALA A 152 36.38 -17.88 11.65
CA ALA A 152 35.64 -19.11 11.95
C ALA A 152 35.41 -19.97 10.69
N GLN A 153 35.20 -19.36 9.52
CA GLN A 153 35.13 -20.08 8.24
C GLN A 153 36.47 -20.70 7.86
N GLU A 154 37.57 -19.95 7.93
CA GLU A 154 38.94 -20.42 7.65
C GLU A 154 39.33 -21.58 8.58
N GLU A 155 39.04 -21.48 9.89
CA GLU A 155 39.31 -22.54 10.88
C GLU A 155 38.45 -23.79 10.63
N ALA A 156 37.18 -23.62 10.29
CA ALA A 156 36.29 -24.75 9.97
C ALA A 156 36.71 -25.46 8.68
N GLU A 157 37.20 -24.73 7.67
CA GLU A 157 37.75 -25.30 6.44
C GLU A 157 39.05 -26.06 6.71
N ALA A 158 39.97 -25.50 7.50
CA ALA A 158 41.21 -26.15 7.89
C ALA A 158 40.97 -27.46 8.68
N ALA A 159 40.01 -27.46 9.62
CA ALA A 159 39.63 -28.65 10.38
C ALA A 159 39.02 -29.75 9.49
N LYS A 160 38.19 -29.37 8.51
CA LYS A 160 37.66 -30.31 7.50
C LYS A 160 38.77 -30.91 6.64
N ALA A 161 39.73 -30.10 6.19
CA ALA A 161 40.87 -30.56 5.41
C ALA A 161 41.77 -31.53 6.20
N ALA A 162 41.98 -31.28 7.50
CA ALA A 162 42.75 -32.19 8.36
C ALA A 162 42.06 -33.54 8.60
N THR A 163 40.73 -33.60 8.50
CA THR A 163 39.96 -34.84 8.64
C THR A 163 39.90 -35.63 7.32
N GLN A 164 40.03 -34.95 6.17
CA GLN A 164 40.21 -35.56 4.85
C GLN A 164 41.70 -35.84 4.59
N GLY A 165 42.27 -36.80 5.32
CA GLY A 165 43.61 -37.31 5.03
C GLY A 165 43.73 -37.84 3.59
N PRO A 166 44.95 -37.94 3.01
CA PRO A 166 45.16 -38.24 1.60
C PRO A 166 44.53 -39.59 1.22
N VAL A 167 43.69 -39.58 0.18
CA VAL A 167 43.13 -40.79 -0.42
C VAL A 167 44.29 -41.62 -0.95
N PHE A 168 44.61 -42.72 -0.27
CA PHE A 168 45.64 -43.65 -0.72
C PHE A 168 45.11 -44.40 -1.95
N CYS A 169 45.53 -44.00 -3.16
CA CYS A 169 45.26 -44.75 -4.38
C CYS A 169 46.02 -46.09 -4.32
N ILE A 170 45.27 -47.18 -4.12
CA ILE A 170 45.80 -48.54 -4.25
C ILE A 170 45.84 -48.87 -5.75
N PRO A 171 47.01 -49.20 -6.35
CA PRO A 171 47.08 -49.56 -7.75
C PRO A 171 46.44 -50.93 -8.01
N GLU A 172 45.60 -51.00 -9.05
CA GLU A 172 44.85 -52.16 -9.48
C GLU A 172 45.80 -53.23 -10.07
N VAL A 173 45.87 -54.40 -9.42
CA VAL A 173 46.71 -55.51 -9.88
C VAL A 173 45.96 -56.29 -10.97
N THR A 174 46.35 -56.08 -12.23
CA THR A 174 45.92 -56.93 -13.35
C THR A 174 46.53 -58.33 -13.21
N THR A 175 45.69 -59.33 -12.97
CA THR A 175 46.05 -60.75 -12.99
C THR A 175 46.16 -61.25 -14.43
N GLY A 176 47.38 -61.43 -14.91
CA GLY A 176 47.69 -62.17 -16.15
C GLY A 176 47.71 -63.68 -15.87
N ARG A 177 46.80 -64.42 -16.51
CA ARG A 177 46.73 -65.90 -16.52
C ARG A 177 47.88 -66.50 -17.35
N TYR A 178 48.41 -67.63 -16.89
CA TYR A 178 48.91 -68.71 -17.74
C TYR A 178 47.80 -69.73 -17.99
#